data_AF-A0A2A4X173-F1
#
_entry.id   AF-A0A2A4X173-F1
#
_cell.length_a   1.000
_cell.length_b   1.000
_cell.length_c   1.000
_cell.angle_alpha   90.00
_cell.angle_beta   90.00
_cell.angle_gamma   90.00
#
_symmetry.space_group_name_H-M   'P 1'
#
loop_
_entity.id
_entity.type
_entity.pdbx_description
1 polymer ?
#
loop_
_entity_poly.entity_id
_entity_poly.type
_entity_poly.pdbx_seq_one_letter_code
_entity_poly.pdbx_strand_id
1 'polypeptide(L)'
;MNISMTQLFEAAGILAVVISLLFVAYQIQQANLIARVTTEYEIRNNHAEFNQSIFTNPDIASFLGSKFDPPAESGMTQGEYVQGIAFAIRSINIWTAAETAFKNGMLSESTYNFMIDDIRYTLAADPGMRLFYRDTIAVFPSQSGMDVIKLATEIVAP
;
A
#
# COMPACT_ATOMS: atom_id res chain seq x y z
N MET A 1 22.02 -20.03 -56.55
CA MET A 1 20.63 -19.60 -56.25
C MET A 1 20.68 -18.08 -56.17
N ASN A 2 20.16 -17.36 -57.17
CA ASN A 2 20.21 -15.89 -57.20
C ASN A 2 18.97 -15.35 -56.50
N ILE A 3 19.16 -14.70 -55.35
CA ILE A 3 18.10 -13.98 -54.64
C ILE A 3 17.77 -12.72 -55.44
N SER A 4 16.49 -12.46 -55.72
CA SER A 4 16.09 -11.24 -56.43
C SER A 4 16.14 -10.03 -55.50
N MET A 5 16.38 -8.83 -56.04
CA MET A 5 16.37 -7.59 -55.24
C MET A 5 15.05 -7.40 -54.48
N THR A 6 13.92 -7.81 -55.08
CA THR A 6 12.60 -7.77 -54.43
C THR A 6 12.55 -8.64 -53.17
N GLN A 7 13.08 -9.87 -53.24
CA GLN A 7 13.14 -10.77 -52.08
C GLN A 7 14.04 -10.19 -50.97
N LEU A 8 15.09 -9.46 -51.34
CA LEU A 8 15.97 -8.79 -50.38
C LEU A 8 15.25 -7.64 -49.65
N PHE A 9 14.46 -6.84 -50.36
CA PHE A 9 13.65 -5.78 -49.77
C PHE A 9 12.52 -6.32 -48.89
N GLU A 10 11.85 -7.40 -49.31
CA GLU A 10 10.83 -8.09 -48.50
C GLU A 10 11.43 -8.64 -47.21
N ALA A 11 12.58 -9.31 -47.28
CA ALA A 11 13.29 -9.81 -46.11
C ALA A 11 13.71 -8.67 -45.16
N ALA A 12 14.20 -7.56 -45.70
CA ALA A 12 14.54 -6.37 -44.91
C ALA A 12 13.31 -5.76 -44.22
N GLY A 13 12.17 -5.70 -44.91
CA GLY A 13 10.91 -5.22 -44.35
C GLY A 13 10.41 -6.11 -43.21
N ILE A 14 10.41 -7.43 -43.39
CA ILE A 14 10.06 -8.39 -42.34
C ILE A 14 10.99 -8.24 -41.14
N LEU A 15 12.30 -8.13 -41.38
CA LEU A 15 13.29 -7.94 -40.32
C LEU A 15 13.05 -6.65 -39.54
N ALA A 16 12.74 -5.55 -40.22
CA ALA A 16 12.42 -4.27 -39.57
C ALA A 16 11.19 -4.38 -38.65
N VAL A 17 10.14 -5.09 -39.09
CA VAL A 17 8.95 -5.35 -38.27
C VAL A 17 9.31 -6.19 -37.04
N VAL A 18 10.09 -7.25 -37.21
CA VAL A 18 10.53 -8.12 -36.09
C VAL A 18 11.35 -7.31 -35.07
N ILE A 19 12.33 -6.53 -35.52
CA ILE A 19 13.15 -5.68 -34.63
C ILE A 19 12.27 -4.66 -33.90
N SER A 20 11.30 -4.07 -34.59
CA SER A 20 10.37 -3.11 -33.98
C SER A 20 9.55 -3.75 -32.86
N LEU A 21 9.02 -4.96 -33.08
CA LEU A 21 8.28 -5.71 -32.06
C LEU A 21 9.15 -6.08 -30.85
N LEU A 22 10.40 -6.49 -31.08
CA LEU A 22 11.36 -6.77 -30.00
C LEU A 22 11.64 -5.51 -29.17
N PHE A 23 11.78 -4.37 -29.83
CA PHE A 23 11.99 -3.09 -29.15
C PHE A 23 10.76 -2.66 -28.32
N VAL A 24 9.54 -2.85 -28.83
CA VAL A 24 8.31 -2.61 -28.05
C VAL A 24 8.25 -3.53 -26.82
N ALA A 25 8.55 -4.82 -26.97
CA ALA A 25 8.59 -5.75 -25.86
C ALA A 25 9.60 -5.32 -24.78
N TYR A 26 10.78 -4.86 -25.19
CA TYR A 26 11.79 -4.32 -24.28
C TYR A 26 11.30 -3.05 -23.56
N GLN A 27 10.64 -2.12 -24.25
CA GLN A 27 10.08 -0.92 -23.63
C GLN A 27 9.00 -1.25 -22.59
N ILE A 28 8.12 -2.21 -22.87
CA ILE A 28 7.09 -2.65 -21.92
C ILE A 28 7.74 -3.23 -20.65
N GLN A 29 8.81 -4.02 -20.79
CA GLN A 29 9.54 -4.55 -19.64
C GLN A 29 10.16 -3.44 -18.79
N GLN A 30 10.78 -2.44 -19.42
CA GLN A 30 11.35 -1.29 -18.70
C GLN A 30 10.28 -0.44 -18.03
N ALA A 31 9.16 -0.17 -18.71
CA ALA A 31 8.04 0.56 -18.14
C ALA A 31 7.48 -0.15 -16.90
N ASN A 32 7.33 -1.48 -16.96
CA ASN A 32 6.88 -2.28 -15.81
C ASN A 32 7.87 -2.26 -14.65
N LEU A 33 9.18 -2.30 -14.93
CA LEU A 33 10.22 -2.19 -13.91
C LEU A 33 10.18 -0.82 -13.22
N ILE A 34 10.07 0.25 -14.00
CA ILE A 34 9.96 1.62 -13.47
C ILE A 34 8.70 1.75 -12.62
N ALA A 35 7.55 1.28 -13.12
CA ALA A 35 6.29 1.32 -12.38
C ALA A 35 6.40 0.61 -11.01
N ARG A 36 6.99 -0.59 -10.97
CA ARG A 36 7.26 -1.33 -9.73
C ARG A 36 8.11 -0.53 -8.74
N VAL A 37 9.26 -0.03 -9.20
CA VAL A 37 10.18 0.73 -8.34
C VAL A 37 9.51 1.99 -7.81
N THR A 38 8.82 2.74 -8.67
CA THR A 38 8.09 3.96 -8.28
C THR A 38 7.01 3.66 -7.25
N THR A 39 6.17 2.63 -7.47
CA THR A 39 5.13 2.25 -6.52
C THR A 39 5.70 1.80 -5.18
N GLU A 40 6.81 1.06 -5.16
CA GLU A 40 7.49 0.71 -3.91
C GLU A 40 7.98 1.94 -3.15
N TYR A 41 8.61 2.89 -3.84
CA TYR A 41 9.05 4.15 -3.24
C TYR A 41 7.88 4.98 -2.72
N GLU A 42 6.78 5.08 -3.48
CA GLU A 42 5.59 5.83 -3.06
C GLU A 42 4.98 5.24 -1.79
N ILE A 43 4.80 3.92 -1.73
CA ILE A 43 4.24 3.24 -0.55
C ILE A 43 5.16 3.43 0.68
N ARG A 44 6.48 3.28 0.51
CA ARG A 44 7.44 3.49 1.62
C ARG A 44 7.51 4.94 2.06
N ASN A 45 7.50 5.90 1.14
CA ASN A 45 7.52 7.31 1.47
C ASN A 45 6.23 7.73 2.17
N ASN A 46 5.09 7.24 1.71
CA ASN A 46 3.78 7.50 2.32
C ASN A 46 3.73 6.97 3.78
N HIS A 47 4.31 5.79 4.03
CA HIS A 47 4.50 5.26 5.39
C HIS A 47 5.49 6.09 6.22
N ALA A 48 6.63 6.48 5.64
CA ALA A 48 7.63 7.30 6.32
C ALA A 48 7.09 8.70 6.70
N GLU A 49 6.33 9.35 5.82
CA GLU A 49 5.66 10.62 6.07
C GLU A 49 4.65 10.51 7.21
N PHE A 50 3.90 9.39 7.25
CA PHE A 50 2.99 9.12 8.35
C PHE A 50 3.73 8.99 9.69
N ASN A 51 4.81 8.21 9.74
CA ASN A 51 5.64 8.08 10.94
C ASN A 51 6.28 9.42 11.34
N GLN A 52 6.74 10.19 10.37
CA GLN A 52 7.29 11.53 10.60
C GLN A 52 6.25 12.45 11.23
N SER A 53 4.99 12.39 10.80
CA SER A 53 3.92 13.22 11.38
C SER A 53 3.68 12.92 12.85
N ILE A 54 3.86 11.66 13.28
CA ILE A 54 3.78 11.26 14.68
C ILE A 54 4.99 11.79 15.46
N PHE A 55 6.19 11.68 14.89
CA PHE A 55 7.43 12.11 15.55
C PHE A 55 7.55 13.63 15.69
N THR A 56 7.10 14.41 14.70
CA THR A 56 7.29 15.87 14.66
C THR A 56 6.14 16.66 15.28
N ASN A 57 5.02 16.01 15.60
CA ASN A 57 3.86 16.65 16.20
C ASN A 57 3.62 16.13 17.63
N PRO A 58 4.00 16.92 18.66
CA PRO A 58 3.80 16.55 20.07
C PRO A 58 2.34 16.28 20.44
N ASP A 59 1.38 16.91 19.77
CA ASP A 59 -0.05 16.70 20.05
C ASP A 59 -0.50 15.32 19.58
N ILE A 60 -0.01 14.86 18.43
CA ILE A 60 -0.27 13.50 17.92
C ILE A 60 0.41 12.46 18.82
N ALA A 61 1.66 12.70 19.19
CA ALA A 61 2.39 11.83 20.10
C ALA A 61 1.73 11.74 21.48
N SER A 62 1.23 12.87 22.00
CA SER A 62 0.47 12.93 23.26
C SER A 62 -0.87 12.22 23.16
N PHE A 63 -1.59 12.40 22.04
CA PHE A 63 -2.84 11.70 21.76
C PHE A 63 -2.63 10.18 21.78
N LEU A 64 -1.71 9.65 20.96
CA LEU A 64 -1.38 8.22 20.94
C LEU A 64 -0.88 7.73 22.30
N GLY A 65 0.02 8.51 22.92
CA GLY A 65 0.54 8.32 24.28
C GLY A 65 -0.55 8.10 25.34
N SER A 66 -1.62 8.89 25.29
CA SER A 66 -2.72 8.85 26.25
C SER A 66 -3.68 7.66 26.06
N LYS A 67 -3.59 6.95 24.92
CA LYS A 67 -4.50 5.84 24.57
C LYS A 67 -3.83 4.46 24.58
N PHE A 68 -2.57 4.34 25.01
CA PHE A 68 -1.91 3.03 25.16
C PHE A 68 -2.51 2.14 26.28
N ASP A 69 -3.24 2.73 27.23
CA ASP A 69 -4.01 2.02 28.27
C ASP A 69 -5.48 1.88 27.80
N PRO A 70 -6.21 0.78 28.13
CA PRO A 70 -7.47 0.49 27.47
C PRO A 70 -8.43 1.69 27.63
N PRO A 71 -8.97 2.21 26.52
CA PRO A 71 -9.74 3.43 26.54
C PRO A 71 -11.01 3.11 27.31
N ALA A 72 -11.12 3.68 28.49
CA ALA A 72 -12.44 3.92 29.02
C ALA A 72 -13.11 4.86 28.01
N GLU A 73 -14.09 4.35 27.25
CA GLU A 73 -14.96 5.16 26.37
C GLU A 73 -15.46 6.43 27.11
N SER A 74 -15.56 6.34 28.44
CA SER A 74 -15.76 7.44 29.36
C SER A 74 -14.50 8.30 29.55
N GLY A 75 -14.34 9.34 28.73
CA GLY A 75 -13.37 10.41 29.00
C GLY A 75 -12.81 11.12 27.77
N MET A 76 -13.04 10.57 26.56
CA MET A 76 -12.62 11.23 25.33
C MET A 76 -13.51 12.40 24.95
N THR A 77 -12.89 13.50 24.55
CA THR A 77 -13.56 14.58 23.85
C THR A 77 -13.93 14.14 22.43
N GLN A 78 -14.93 14.79 21.84
CA GLN A 78 -15.30 14.55 20.45
C GLN A 78 -14.13 14.79 19.48
N GLY A 79 -13.27 15.77 19.79
CA GLY A 79 -12.08 16.09 18.99
C GLY A 79 -11.06 14.96 18.98
N GLU A 80 -10.75 14.40 20.15
CA GLU A 80 -9.87 13.23 20.29
C GLU A 80 -10.43 12.01 19.55
N TYR A 81 -11.73 11.77 19.64
CA TYR A 81 -12.35 10.66 18.94
C TYR A 81 -12.21 10.80 17.40
N VAL A 82 -12.46 11.99 16.87
CA VAL A 82 -12.28 12.28 15.43
C VAL A 82 -10.82 12.13 15.01
N GLN A 83 -9.86 12.52 15.85
CA GLN A 83 -8.43 12.32 15.60
C GLN A 83 -8.06 10.83 15.53
N GLY A 84 -8.58 10.01 16.45
CA GLY A 84 -8.37 8.56 16.45
C GLY A 84 -8.91 7.88 15.19
N ILE A 85 -10.12 8.24 14.77
CA ILE A 85 -10.70 7.76 13.51
C ILE A 85 -9.87 8.21 12.30
N ALA A 86 -9.44 9.47 12.25
CA ALA A 86 -8.60 9.97 11.15
C ALA A 86 -7.26 9.22 11.05
N PHE A 87 -6.65 8.88 12.20
CA PHE A 87 -5.45 8.07 12.27
C PHE A 87 -5.67 6.64 11.75
N ALA A 88 -6.77 6.00 12.18
CA ALA A 88 -7.13 4.67 11.73
C ALA A 88 -7.39 4.63 10.20
N ILE A 89 -8.14 5.61 9.67
CA ILE A 89 -8.38 5.78 8.23
C ILE A 89 -7.05 5.92 7.49
N ARG A 90 -6.14 6.76 7.99
CA ARG A 90 -4.85 7.00 7.34
C ARG A 90 -4.01 5.72 7.23
N SER A 91 -3.95 4.94 8.30
CA SER A 91 -3.24 3.66 8.35
C SER A 91 -3.86 2.64 7.39
N ILE A 92 -5.20 2.49 7.45
CA ILE A 92 -5.95 1.58 6.58
C ILE A 92 -5.74 1.92 5.10
N ASN A 93 -5.70 3.20 4.74
CA ASN A 93 -5.43 3.63 3.36
C ASN A 93 -4.03 3.19 2.88
N ILE A 94 -3.01 3.23 3.75
CA ILE A 94 -1.66 2.75 3.41
C ILE A 94 -1.69 1.23 3.21
N TRP A 95 -2.30 0.49 4.12
CA TRP A 95 -2.37 -0.98 4.06
C TRP A 95 -3.12 -1.48 2.83
N THR A 96 -4.27 -0.86 2.52
CA THR A 96 -5.09 -1.23 1.36
C THR A 96 -4.43 -0.83 0.04
N ALA A 97 -3.72 0.30 -0.01
CA ALA A 97 -2.91 0.67 -1.17
C ALA A 97 -1.77 -0.35 -1.39
N ALA A 98 -1.11 -0.79 -0.33
CA ALA A 98 -0.05 -1.81 -0.40
C ALA A 98 -0.58 -3.16 -0.91
N GLU A 99 -1.72 -3.63 -0.41
CA GLU A 99 -2.34 -4.87 -0.90
C GLU A 99 -2.74 -4.75 -2.38
N THR A 100 -3.33 -3.62 -2.77
CA THR A 100 -3.70 -3.38 -4.17
C THR A 100 -2.47 -3.40 -5.07
N ALA A 101 -1.38 -2.74 -4.67
CA ALA A 101 -0.12 -2.75 -5.40
C ALA A 101 0.48 -4.17 -5.49
N PHE A 102 0.43 -4.94 -4.41
CA PHE A 102 0.91 -6.33 -4.37
C PHE A 102 0.11 -7.24 -5.30
N LYS A 103 -1.23 -7.19 -5.25
CA LYS A 103 -2.11 -7.99 -6.11
C LYS A 103 -1.94 -7.68 -7.60
N ASN A 104 -1.51 -6.47 -7.94
CA ASN A 104 -1.20 -6.06 -9.31
C ASN A 104 0.27 -6.32 -9.71
N GLY A 105 1.06 -7.00 -8.86
CA GLY A 105 2.47 -7.29 -9.13
C GLY A 105 3.35 -6.04 -9.21
N MET A 106 2.92 -4.94 -8.59
CA MET A 106 3.64 -3.66 -8.52
C MET A 106 4.47 -3.54 -7.23
N LEU A 107 4.19 -4.37 -6.23
CA LEU A 107 4.90 -4.42 -4.95
C LEU A 107 5.60 -5.76 -4.79
N SER A 108 6.84 -5.76 -4.30
CA SER A 108 7.51 -6.99 -3.87
C SER A 108 6.84 -7.63 -2.66
N GLU A 109 6.96 -8.95 -2.56
CA GLU A 109 6.53 -9.71 -1.39
C GLU A 109 7.18 -9.22 -0.09
N SER A 110 8.47 -8.85 -0.14
CA SER A 110 9.17 -8.29 1.03
C SER A 110 8.52 -7.00 1.54
N THR A 111 8.16 -6.08 0.64
CA THR A 111 7.51 -4.82 1.04
C THR A 111 6.06 -5.05 1.46
N TYR A 112 5.36 -6.01 0.86
CA TYR A 112 4.03 -6.41 1.34
C TYR A 112 4.08 -7.03 2.75
N ASN A 113 5.02 -7.93 3.00
CA ASN A 113 5.20 -8.55 4.31
C ASN A 113 5.58 -7.51 5.38
N PHE A 114 6.39 -6.50 5.03
CA PHE A 114 6.63 -5.36 5.92
C PHE A 114 5.33 -4.66 6.33
N MET A 115 4.39 -4.47 5.41
CA MET A 115 3.08 -3.87 5.74
C MET A 115 2.21 -4.77 6.61
N ILE A 116 2.28 -6.09 6.41
CA ILE A 116 1.62 -7.05 7.29
C ILE A 116 2.19 -6.98 8.72
N ASP A 117 3.50 -6.86 8.86
CA ASP A 117 4.14 -6.74 10.16
C ASP A 117 3.83 -5.38 10.82
N ASP A 118 3.71 -4.31 10.04
CA ASP A 118 3.26 -2.99 10.50
C ASP A 118 1.83 -3.02 11.06
N ILE A 119 0.89 -3.71 10.38
CA ILE A 119 -0.47 -3.93 10.89
C ILE A 119 -0.43 -4.62 12.25
N ARG A 120 0.32 -5.74 12.33
CA ARG A 120 0.45 -6.52 13.57
C ARG A 120 1.04 -5.67 14.68
N TYR A 121 2.13 -4.96 14.40
CA TYR A 121 2.78 -4.09 15.36
C TYR A 121 1.84 -3.00 15.85
N THR A 122 1.21 -2.26 14.93
CA THR A 122 0.34 -1.13 15.25
C THR A 122 -0.85 -1.57 16.11
N LEU A 123 -1.53 -2.65 15.74
CA LEU A 123 -2.72 -3.13 16.45
C LEU A 123 -2.39 -3.91 17.74
N ALA A 124 -1.20 -4.50 17.85
CA ALA A 124 -0.73 -5.16 19.07
C ALA A 124 -0.15 -4.18 20.09
N ALA A 125 0.66 -3.21 19.62
CA ALA A 125 1.35 -2.25 20.46
C ALA A 125 0.42 -1.15 21.01
N ASP A 126 -0.71 -0.90 20.34
CA ASP A 126 -1.67 0.13 20.74
C ASP A 126 -3.09 -0.44 20.93
N PRO A 127 -3.38 -1.06 22.09
CA PRO A 127 -4.69 -1.62 22.38
C PRO A 127 -5.81 -0.58 22.37
N GLY A 128 -5.54 0.67 22.72
CA GLY A 128 -6.58 1.69 22.76
C GLY A 128 -6.93 2.30 21.43
N MET A 129 -6.07 2.15 20.43
CA MET A 129 -6.45 2.50 19.07
C MET A 129 -7.36 1.47 18.40
N ARG A 130 -7.47 0.24 18.94
CA ARG A 130 -8.31 -0.83 18.37
C ARG A 130 -9.77 -0.43 18.20
N LEU A 131 -10.30 0.37 19.12
CA LEU A 131 -11.64 0.96 19.04
C LEU A 131 -11.83 1.70 17.70
N PHE A 132 -10.91 2.60 17.36
CA PHE A 132 -11.00 3.39 16.14
C PHE A 132 -10.83 2.54 14.89
N TYR A 133 -9.93 1.56 14.90
CA TYR A 133 -9.75 0.64 13.78
C TYR A 133 -11.01 -0.20 13.53
N ARG A 134 -11.61 -0.75 14.59
CA ARG A 134 -12.86 -1.51 14.52
C ARG A 134 -13.98 -0.66 13.92
N ASP A 135 -14.19 0.54 14.47
CA ASP A 135 -15.27 1.42 14.03
C ASP A 135 -15.03 1.92 12.61
N THR A 136 -13.77 2.16 12.22
CA THR A 136 -13.41 2.54 10.86
C THR A 136 -13.65 1.40 9.86
N ILE A 137 -13.20 0.18 10.15
CA ILE A 137 -13.37 -0.98 9.28
C ILE A 137 -14.87 -1.27 9.05
N ALA A 138 -15.69 -1.13 10.09
CA ALA A 138 -17.14 -1.33 10.01
C ALA A 138 -17.84 -0.38 9.02
N VAL A 139 -17.28 0.81 8.77
CA VAL A 139 -17.85 1.83 7.87
C VAL A 139 -17.48 1.58 6.40
N PHE A 140 -16.44 0.77 6.11
CA PHE A 140 -15.96 0.50 4.75
C PHE A 140 -16.18 -0.96 4.31
N PRO A 141 -17.44 -1.43 4.18
CA PRO A 141 -17.73 -2.83 3.86
C PRO A 141 -17.19 -3.26 2.48
N SER A 142 -17.00 -2.32 1.56
CA SER A 142 -16.39 -2.58 0.25
C SER A 142 -14.95 -3.09 0.32
N GLN A 143 -14.24 -2.86 1.44
CA GLN A 143 -12.86 -3.28 1.64
C GLN A 143 -12.74 -4.61 2.44
N SER A 144 -13.85 -5.16 2.93
CA SER A 144 -13.86 -6.38 3.77
C SER A 144 -13.25 -7.63 3.12
N GLY A 145 -13.22 -7.68 1.78
CA GLY A 145 -12.60 -8.78 1.03
C GLY A 145 -11.06 -8.73 1.02
N MET A 146 -10.46 -7.62 1.44
CA MET A 146 -9.01 -7.41 1.43
C MET A 146 -8.35 -8.17 2.59
N ASP A 147 -7.21 -8.79 2.31
CA ASP A 147 -6.51 -9.65 3.27
C ASP A 147 -5.93 -8.83 4.45
N VAL A 148 -5.49 -7.60 4.19
CA VAL A 148 -5.07 -6.65 5.25
C VAL A 148 -6.22 -6.26 6.16
N ILE A 149 -7.44 -6.13 5.61
CA ILE A 149 -8.64 -5.78 6.39
C ILE A 149 -9.11 -6.96 7.22
N LYS A 150 -9.07 -8.18 6.67
CA LYS A 150 -9.37 -9.40 7.44
C LYS A 150 -8.41 -9.55 8.60
N LEU A 151 -7.09 -9.42 8.35
CA LEU A 151 -6.08 -9.46 9.40
C LEU A 151 -6.33 -8.40 10.48
N ALA A 152 -6.59 -7.15 10.08
CA ALA A 152 -6.88 -6.09 11.04
C ALA A 152 -8.13 -6.42 11.86
N THR A 153 -9.19 -6.93 11.21
CA THR A 153 -10.45 -7.34 11.86
C THR A 153 -10.22 -8.45 12.89
N GLU A 154 -9.39 -9.45 12.57
CA GLU A 154 -9.05 -10.55 13.48
C GLU A 154 -8.33 -10.06 14.74
N ILE A 155 -7.48 -9.03 14.62
CA ILE A 155 -6.71 -8.49 15.75
C ILE A 155 -7.57 -7.56 16.63
N VAL A 156 -8.50 -6.81 16.04
CA VAL A 156 -9.37 -5.86 16.77
C VAL A 156 -10.68 -6.48 17.25
N ALA A 157 -10.93 -7.75 16.93
CA ALA A 157 -12.07 -8.49 17.44
C ALA A 157 -12.04 -8.50 18.99
N PRO A 158 -13.21 -8.35 19.65
CA PRO A 158 -13.31 -8.33 21.10
C PRO A 158 -12.91 -9.66 21.77
#